data_AF-A0A2W4R594-F1
#
_entry.id   AF-A0A2W4R594-F1
#
_cell.length_a   1.000
_cell.length_b   1.000
_cell.length_c   1.000
_cell.angle_alpha   90.00
_cell.angle_beta   90.00
_cell.angle_gamma   90.00
#
_symmetry.space_group_name_H-M   'P 1'
#
loop_
_entity.id
_entity.type
_entity.pdbx_description
1 polymer ?
#
loop_
_entity_poly.entity_id
_entity_poly.type
_entity_poly.pdbx_seq_one_letter_code
_entity_poly.pdbx_strand_id
1 'polypeptide(L)'
;MKKWRSAAALVIALSGITAGPAFAQERDLETARQALTERLEYARERLQLTDEQAPQVEAILRKSAEKRRAVLEKYRIGESRLSPRQARTLKGELEAIRKDTRAALAKVLTPQQLEEYDRIQSELRAEVRAAARQRHF
;
A
#
# COMPACT_ATOMS: atom_id res chain seq x y z
N MET A 1 14.54 -25.34 -18.31
CA MET A 1 15.59 -24.61 -17.57
C MET A 1 15.00 -23.36 -16.94
N LYS A 2 15.07 -23.29 -15.61
CA LYS A 2 14.39 -22.32 -14.73
C LYS A 2 15.25 -21.05 -14.66
N LYS A 3 14.82 -19.96 -15.30
CA LYS A 3 15.48 -18.65 -15.20
C LYS A 3 14.73 -17.80 -14.18
N TRP A 4 15.30 -17.68 -12.98
CA TRP A 4 14.86 -16.74 -11.96
C TRP A 4 15.13 -15.32 -12.47
N ARG A 5 14.07 -14.53 -12.65
CA ARG A 5 14.20 -13.08 -12.91
C ARG A 5 13.82 -12.36 -11.63
N SER A 6 14.83 -11.85 -10.95
CA SER A 6 14.73 -10.85 -9.89
C SER A 6 13.83 -9.71 -10.36
N ALA A 7 12.76 -9.42 -9.62
CA ALA A 7 11.95 -8.22 -9.83
C ALA A 7 11.21 -7.85 -8.55
N ALA A 8 11.94 -7.38 -7.53
CA ALA A 8 11.39 -6.48 -6.54
C ALA A 8 11.93 -5.07 -6.87
N ALA A 9 11.55 -4.57 -8.04
CA ALA A 9 11.78 -3.19 -8.41
C ALA A 9 10.76 -2.33 -7.65
N LEU A 10 11.13 -1.90 -6.45
CA LEU A 10 10.50 -0.75 -5.82
C LEU A 10 10.94 0.49 -6.62
N VAL A 11 10.22 0.78 -7.71
CA VAL A 11 10.48 1.95 -8.54
C VAL A 11 9.94 3.18 -7.82
N ILE A 12 10.80 3.82 -7.03
CA ILE A 12 10.72 5.27 -6.79
C ILE A 12 11.85 5.85 -7.63
N ALA A 13 11.57 6.15 -8.90
CA ALA A 13 12.50 6.83 -9.79
C ALA A 13 12.04 8.29 -9.97
N LEU A 14 12.45 9.14 -9.03
CA LEU A 14 12.55 10.57 -9.25
C LEU A 14 13.86 10.84 -10.00
N SER A 15 13.77 11.15 -11.29
CA SER A 15 14.76 11.95 -12.05
C SER A 15 14.08 12.55 -13.29
N GLY A 16 14.11 13.88 -13.38
CA GLY A 16 13.21 14.67 -14.22
C GLY A 16 13.70 15.01 -15.63
N ILE A 17 12.73 15.34 -16.48
CA ILE A 17 12.82 16.25 -17.62
C ILE A 17 11.52 17.09 -17.60
N THR A 18 11.69 18.38 -17.80
CA THR A 18 10.80 19.50 -17.48
C THR A 18 9.40 19.43 -18.11
N ALA A 19 8.38 19.23 -17.27
CA ALA A 19 7.00 19.66 -17.48
C ALA A 19 6.46 20.05 -16.09
N GLY A 20 5.72 21.16 -15.98
CA GLY A 20 5.42 21.84 -14.70
C GLY A 20 4.78 20.96 -13.60
N PRO A 21 4.62 21.51 -12.37
CA PRO A 21 4.19 20.76 -11.19
C PRO A 21 2.85 20.00 -11.35
N ALA A 22 1.98 20.47 -12.26
CA ALA A 22 0.73 19.79 -12.58
C ALA A 22 0.92 18.39 -13.22
N PHE A 23 1.90 18.22 -14.11
CA PHE A 23 2.15 16.95 -14.80
C PHE A 23 2.89 15.92 -13.93
N ALA A 24 3.71 16.37 -12.98
CA ALA A 24 4.32 15.50 -11.98
C ALA A 24 3.25 14.94 -11.03
N GLN A 25 2.31 15.80 -10.61
CA GLN A 25 1.21 15.42 -9.73
C GLN A 25 0.20 14.48 -10.40
N GLU A 26 -0.09 14.67 -11.70
CA GLU A 26 -0.94 13.76 -12.49
C GLU A 26 -0.31 12.38 -12.69
N ARG A 27 0.99 12.32 -13.03
CA ARG A 27 1.71 11.04 -13.19
C ARG A 27 1.83 10.26 -11.89
N ASP A 28 2.06 10.93 -10.76
CA ASP A 28 2.09 10.30 -9.44
C ASP A 28 0.70 9.75 -9.05
N LEU A 29 -0.37 10.47 -9.40
CA LEU A 29 -1.76 10.02 -9.19
C LEU A 29 -2.10 8.82 -10.06
N GLU A 30 -1.72 8.83 -11.34
CA GLU A 30 -1.94 7.72 -12.27
C GLU A 30 -1.17 6.47 -11.84
N THR A 31 0.10 6.63 -11.45
CA THR A 31 0.93 5.54 -10.93
C THR A 31 0.35 4.97 -9.63
N ALA A 32 -0.12 5.83 -8.71
CA ALA A 32 -0.77 5.39 -7.48
C ALA A 32 -2.09 4.66 -7.74
N ARG A 33 -2.86 5.09 -8.77
CA ARG A 33 -4.08 4.40 -9.21
C ARG A 33 -3.76 3.04 -9.81
N GLN A 34 -2.78 2.96 -10.71
CA GLN A 34 -2.35 1.69 -11.32
C GLN A 34 -1.86 0.70 -10.25
N ALA A 35 -1.01 1.15 -9.31
CA ALA A 35 -0.55 0.31 -8.21
C ALA A 35 -1.68 -0.13 -7.26
N LEU A 36 -2.74 0.66 -7.13
CA LEU A 36 -3.95 0.26 -6.40
C LEU A 36 -4.73 -0.79 -7.18
N THR A 37 -4.92 -0.61 -8.49
CA THR A 37 -5.58 -1.58 -9.37
C THR A 37 -4.87 -2.92 -9.38
N GLU A 38 -3.55 -2.95 -9.57
CA GLU A 38 -2.76 -4.19 -9.53
C GLU A 38 -2.89 -4.91 -8.19
N ARG A 39 -2.91 -4.15 -7.08
CA ARG A 39 -3.15 -4.71 -5.75
C ARG A 39 -4.55 -5.26 -5.57
N LEU A 40 -5.54 -4.63 -6.17
CA LEU A 40 -6.93 -5.07 -6.13
C LEU A 40 -7.10 -6.36 -6.93
N GLU A 41 -6.52 -6.45 -8.12
CA GLU A 41 -6.55 -7.66 -8.94
C GLU A 41 -5.82 -8.82 -8.24
N TYR A 42 -4.63 -8.57 -7.71
CA TYR A 42 -3.90 -9.56 -6.92
C TYR A 42 -4.69 -10.04 -5.69
N ALA A 43 -5.35 -9.11 -4.99
CA ALA A 43 -6.22 -9.46 -3.86
C ALA A 43 -7.47 -10.20 -4.32
N ARG A 44 -8.06 -9.84 -5.47
CA ARG A 44 -9.25 -10.49 -6.03
C ARG A 44 -8.98 -11.95 -6.34
N GLU A 45 -7.85 -12.23 -6.99
CA GLU A 45 -7.42 -13.60 -7.33
C GLU A 45 -7.13 -14.43 -6.07
N ARG A 46 -6.33 -13.89 -5.13
CA ARG A 46 -5.96 -14.65 -3.92
C ARG A 46 -7.11 -14.84 -2.95
N LEU A 47 -7.96 -13.83 -2.78
CA LEU A 47 -9.11 -13.90 -1.89
C LEU A 47 -10.33 -14.55 -2.55
N GLN A 48 -10.25 -14.87 -3.86
CA GLN A 48 -11.36 -15.44 -4.63
C GLN A 48 -12.65 -14.65 -4.41
N LEU A 49 -12.57 -13.32 -4.56
CA LEU A 49 -13.71 -12.45 -4.28
C LEU A 49 -14.82 -12.71 -5.30
N THR A 50 -16.05 -12.80 -4.81
CA THR A 50 -17.23 -12.82 -5.67
C THR A 50 -17.44 -11.46 -6.33
N ASP A 51 -18.22 -11.42 -7.41
CA ASP A 51 -18.58 -10.17 -8.09
C ASP A 51 -19.36 -9.21 -7.17
N GLU A 52 -20.03 -9.72 -6.15
CA GLU A 52 -20.71 -8.92 -5.12
C GLU A 52 -19.76 -8.36 -4.05
N GLN A 53 -18.71 -9.11 -3.71
CA GLN A 53 -17.70 -8.70 -2.72
C GLN A 53 -16.69 -7.71 -3.30
N ALA A 54 -16.26 -7.92 -4.55
CA ALA A 54 -15.22 -7.14 -5.21
C ALA A 54 -15.43 -5.60 -5.12
N PRO A 55 -16.59 -5.03 -5.49
CA PRO A 55 -16.78 -3.57 -5.43
C PRO A 55 -16.77 -3.01 -3.99
N GLN A 56 -17.22 -3.80 -3.01
CA GLN A 56 -17.20 -3.41 -1.60
C GLN A 56 -15.78 -3.40 -1.04
N VAL A 57 -15.01 -4.44 -1.35
CA VAL A 57 -13.60 -4.55 -0.97
C VAL A 57 -12.78 -3.43 -1.60
N GLU A 58 -13.01 -3.14 -2.89
CA GLU A 58 -12.38 -2.02 -3.58
C GLU A 58 -12.64 -0.69 -2.86
N ALA A 59 -13.90 -0.40 -2.54
CA ALA A 59 -14.27 0.85 -1.85
C ALA A 59 -13.58 0.97 -0.49
N ILE A 60 -13.51 -0.12 0.28
CA ILE A 60 -12.82 -0.16 1.59
C ILE A 60 -11.31 0.11 1.42
N LEU A 61 -10.66 -0.55 0.46
CA LEU A 61 -9.23 -0.42 0.23
C LEU A 61 -8.86 0.96 -0.33
N ARG A 62 -9.69 1.54 -1.21
CA ARG A 62 -9.53 2.91 -1.72
C ARG A 62 -9.59 3.94 -0.58
N LYS A 63 -10.62 3.86 0.27
CA LYS A 63 -10.74 4.74 1.46
C LYS A 63 -9.56 4.59 2.42
N SER A 64 -9.06 3.36 2.58
CA SER A 64 -7.85 3.10 3.37
C SER A 64 -6.59 3.72 2.76
N ALA A 65 -6.45 3.68 1.43
CA ALA A 65 -5.35 4.32 0.73
C ALA A 65 -5.38 5.85 0.89
N GLU A 66 -6.54 6.47 0.72
CA GLU A 66 -6.74 7.92 0.92
C GLU A 66 -6.39 8.36 2.34
N LYS A 67 -6.88 7.64 3.37
CA LYS A 67 -6.52 7.92 4.77
C LYS A 67 -5.02 7.84 5.02
N ARG A 68 -4.36 6.82 4.48
CA ARG A 68 -2.90 6.65 4.63
C ARG A 68 -2.15 7.78 3.94
N ARG A 69 -2.58 8.18 2.74
CA ARG A 69 -1.99 9.32 2.01
C ARG A 69 -2.09 10.60 2.83
N ALA A 70 -3.27 10.93 3.36
CA ALA A 70 -3.46 12.12 4.18
C ALA A 70 -2.58 12.12 5.44
N VAL A 71 -2.41 10.97 6.09
CA VAL A 71 -1.47 10.83 7.21
C VAL A 71 -0.03 11.05 6.76
N LEU A 72 0.42 10.43 5.67
CA LEU A 72 1.80 10.60 5.17
C LEU A 72 2.10 12.06 4.78
N GLU A 73 1.14 12.74 4.14
CA GLU A 73 1.20 14.17 3.79
C GLU A 73 1.28 15.05 5.04
N LYS A 74 0.46 14.77 6.07
CA LYS A 74 0.51 15.48 7.37
C LYS A 74 1.91 15.45 8.01
N TYR A 75 2.65 14.35 7.84
CA TYR A 75 4.00 14.19 8.38
C TYR A 75 5.10 14.59 7.38
N ARG A 76 4.76 15.05 6.17
CA ARG A 76 5.71 15.48 5.13
C ARG A 76 6.83 14.47 4.88
N ILE A 77 6.45 13.20 4.80
CA ILE A 77 7.39 12.10 4.52
C ILE A 77 8.08 12.37 3.18
N GLY A 78 9.40 12.56 3.20
CA GLY A 78 10.22 12.86 2.02
C GLY A 78 10.86 14.24 2.03
N GLU A 79 10.33 15.19 2.80
CA GLU A 79 10.89 16.55 2.89
C GLU A 79 11.90 16.71 4.04
N SER A 80 11.69 15.98 5.13
CA SER A 80 12.55 16.07 6.32
C SER A 80 12.55 14.78 7.14
N ARG A 81 13.59 14.59 7.95
CA ARG A 81 13.70 13.43 8.83
C ARG A 81 12.75 13.60 10.02
N LEU A 82 11.89 12.60 10.24
CA LEU A 82 11.00 12.60 11.40
C LEU A 82 11.76 12.49 12.72
N SER A 83 11.33 13.25 13.72
CA SER A 83 11.74 13.01 15.11
C SER A 83 11.25 11.64 15.59
N PRO A 84 11.90 11.02 16.59
CA PRO A 84 11.44 9.75 17.15
C PRO A 84 10.00 9.78 17.66
N ARG A 85 9.55 10.93 18.19
CA ARG A 85 8.16 11.12 18.64
C ARG A 85 7.20 11.12 17.46
N GLN A 86 7.49 11.90 16.41
CA GLN A 86 6.66 11.91 15.19
C GLN A 86 6.60 10.53 14.53
N ALA A 87 7.72 9.82 14.46
CA ALA A 87 7.77 8.47 13.90
C ALA A 87 6.88 7.49 14.69
N ARG A 88 6.86 7.59 16.03
CA ARG A 88 5.96 6.78 16.87
C ARG A 88 4.50 7.13 16.64
N THR A 89 4.15 8.42 16.58
CA THR A 89 2.77 8.85 16.34
C THR A 89 2.29 8.44 14.96
N LEU A 90 3.10 8.67 13.92
CA LEU A 90 2.83 8.20 12.56
C LEU A 90 2.55 6.70 12.52
N LYS A 91 3.40 5.89 13.17
CA LYS A 91 3.19 4.44 13.27
C LYS A 91 1.84 4.11 13.92
N GLY A 92 1.46 4.81 14.98
CA GLY A 92 0.18 4.64 15.65
C GLY A 92 -1.01 4.96 14.73
N GLU A 93 -0.96 6.08 14.03
CA GLU A 93 -2.02 6.50 13.08
C GLU A 93 -2.19 5.48 11.93
N LEU A 94 -1.08 4.99 11.36
CA LEU A 94 -1.11 3.99 10.31
C LEU A 94 -1.65 2.63 10.80
N GLU A 95 -1.29 2.20 12.01
CA GLU A 95 -1.83 0.97 12.61
C GLU A 95 -3.33 1.09 12.93
N ALA A 96 -3.81 2.27 13.33
CA ALA A 96 -5.23 2.52 13.52
C ALA A 96 -5.99 2.35 12.19
N ILE A 97 -5.51 2.97 11.09
CA ILE A 97 -6.10 2.82 9.77
C ILE A 97 -6.13 1.35 9.33
N ARG A 98 -5.06 0.60 9.60
CA ARG A 98 -4.99 -0.84 9.29
C ARG A 98 -6.06 -1.64 10.04
N LYS A 99 -6.22 -1.39 11.35
CA LYS A 99 -7.26 -2.05 12.17
C LYS A 99 -8.67 -1.72 11.68
N ASP A 100 -8.95 -0.46 11.38
CA ASP A 100 -10.22 -0.02 10.83
C ASP A 100 -10.53 -0.70 9.49
N THR A 101 -9.53 -0.79 8.62
CA THR A 101 -9.66 -1.43 7.30
C THR A 101 -9.98 -2.91 7.47
N ARG A 102 -9.25 -3.63 8.33
CA ARG A 102 -9.51 -5.04 8.62
C ARG A 102 -10.92 -5.25 9.20
N ALA A 103 -11.35 -4.39 10.11
CA ALA A 103 -12.69 -4.47 10.71
C ALA A 103 -13.80 -4.22 9.68
N ALA A 104 -13.57 -3.33 8.71
CA ALA A 104 -14.50 -3.12 7.59
C ALA A 104 -14.55 -4.34 6.66
N LEU A 105 -13.39 -4.91 6.31
CA LEU A 105 -13.30 -6.11 5.48
C LEU A 105 -13.95 -7.33 6.13
N ALA A 106 -13.86 -7.47 7.45
CA ALA A 106 -14.50 -8.56 8.19
C ALA A 106 -16.03 -8.61 8.07
N LYS A 107 -16.67 -7.52 7.61
CA LYS A 107 -18.11 -7.46 7.35
C LYS A 107 -18.51 -7.97 5.97
N VAL A 108 -17.53 -8.12 5.07
CA VAL A 108 -17.74 -8.44 3.65
C VAL A 108 -17.09 -9.79 3.29
N LEU A 109 -15.91 -10.04 3.83
CA LEU A 109 -15.13 -11.25 3.61
C LEU A 109 -15.59 -12.36 4.55
N THR A 110 -15.48 -13.60 4.09
CA THR A 110 -15.60 -14.78 4.97
C THR A 110 -14.40 -14.84 5.94
N PRO A 111 -14.50 -15.59 7.05
CA PRO A 111 -13.38 -15.76 7.97
C PRO A 111 -12.09 -16.26 7.28
N GLN A 112 -12.23 -17.19 6.33
CA GLN A 112 -11.11 -17.75 5.57
C GLN A 112 -10.46 -16.69 4.66
N GLN A 113 -11.27 -15.90 3.95
CA GLN A 113 -10.79 -14.79 3.14
C GLN A 113 -10.10 -13.71 4.00
N LEU A 114 -10.63 -13.42 5.19
CA LEU A 114 -10.02 -12.45 6.09
C LEU A 114 -8.67 -12.93 6.63
N GLU A 115 -8.53 -14.22 6.92
CA GLU A 115 -7.23 -14.81 7.30
C GLU A 115 -6.21 -14.74 6.16
N GLU A 116 -6.64 -15.04 4.93
CA GLU A 116 -5.77 -14.90 3.75
C GLU A 116 -5.38 -13.44 3.51
N TYR A 117 -6.29 -12.50 3.73
CA TYR A 117 -5.97 -11.08 3.71
C TYR A 117 -4.88 -10.73 4.75
N ASP A 118 -5.00 -11.22 5.98
CA ASP A 118 -4.00 -10.99 7.03
C ASP A 118 -2.63 -11.58 6.65
N ARG A 119 -2.62 -12.73 5.97
CA ARG A 119 -1.41 -13.37 5.43
C ARG A 119 -0.75 -12.53 4.35
N ILE A 120 -1.53 -12.08 3.34
CA ILE A 120 -1.07 -11.14 2.30
C ILE A 120 -0.42 -9.92 2.95
N GLN A 121 -1.09 -9.30 3.93
CA GLN A 121 -0.56 -8.12 4.62
C GLN A 121 0.73 -8.43 5.40
N SER A 122 0.90 -9.64 5.92
CA SER A 122 2.11 -10.06 6.63
C SER A 122 3.30 -10.25 5.70
N GLU A 123 3.08 -10.89 4.56
CA GLU A 123 4.07 -11.11 3.50
C GLU A 123 4.62 -9.76 2.99
N LEU A 124 3.73 -8.83 2.63
CA LEU A 124 4.13 -7.48 2.19
C LEU A 124 4.99 -6.76 3.24
N ARG A 125 4.61 -6.85 4.52
CA ARG A 125 5.42 -6.25 5.60
C ARG A 125 6.79 -6.93 5.74
N ALA A 126 6.87 -8.24 5.52
CA ALA A 126 8.13 -8.96 5.58
C ALA A 126 9.06 -8.55 4.44
N GLU A 127 8.53 -8.41 3.22
CA GLU A 127 9.26 -7.92 2.04
C GLU A 127 9.79 -6.50 2.23
N VAL A 128 8.95 -5.57 2.70
CA VAL A 128 9.36 -4.19 2.98
C VAL A 128 10.47 -4.16 4.04
N ARG A 129 10.36 -4.97 5.10
CA ARG A 129 11.42 -5.07 6.13
C ARG A 129 12.72 -5.67 5.56
N ALA A 130 12.62 -6.67 4.69
CA ALA A 130 13.78 -7.26 4.03
C ALA A 130 14.48 -6.23 3.12
N ALA A 131 13.72 -5.51 2.29
CA ALA A 131 14.26 -4.45 1.43
C ALA A 131 14.91 -3.31 2.24
N ALA A 132 14.30 -2.90 3.35
CA ALA A 132 14.88 -1.88 4.23
C ALA A 132 16.21 -2.34 4.84
N ARG A 133 16.32 -3.61 5.27
CA ARG A 133 17.58 -4.16 5.80
C ARG A 133 18.68 -4.19 4.74
N GLN A 134 18.37 -4.61 3.52
CA GLN A 134 19.35 -4.69 2.43
C GLN A 134 19.89 -3.31 2.00
N ARG A 135 19.14 -2.23 2.22
CA ARG A 135 19.57 -0.85 1.93
C ARG A 135 20.49 -0.22 3.00
N HIS A 136 20.63 -0.86 4.15
CA HIS A 136 21.42 -0.36 5.29
C HIS A 136 22.77 -1.10 5.48
N PHE A 137 23.12 -1.99 4.55
CA PHE A 137 24.45 -2.58 4.41
C PHE A 137 25.09 -2.08 3.11
#